data_AF-F8L842-F1
#
_entry.id   AF-F8L842-F1
#
_cell.length_a   1.000
_cell.length_b   1.000
_cell.length_c   1.000
_cell.angle_alpha   90.00
_cell.angle_beta   90.00
_cell.angle_gamma   90.00
#
_symmetry.space_group_name_H-M   'P 1'
#
loop_
_entity.id
_entity.type
_entity.pdbx_description
1 polymer ?
#
loop_
_entity_poly.entity_id
_entity_poly.type
_entity_poly.pdbx_seq_one_letter_code
_entity_poly.pdbx_strand_id
1 'polypeptide(L)'
;MKLQTYSKFFLFLLLFFGVERLCHRATDGFAMVNVYPPQGDYSAWEAVEPFPHEISMLDQPFHYLNSGSQSYVFLSEDGETILKLFKFQHMRIPPWLEFLPLPNSLSHKRDKKRLQKRKTLESALSSYQIAFEKLREETGILYFSTHFGKKITIYDKIGKKHIVDLRHTAFVLQKRATLVYDTIDTWMGHGQREIAEQGLRDLLQLALARCQKGIFDKDPDFSTNFGFVKNRPVQIDVGRLTLDEEEKKPEIYQNEMIRITRDFQKWIALNHTELLPIFDEEIERITTSAP
;
A
#
# COMPACT_ATOMS: atom_id res chain seq x y z
N MET A 1 -12.35 -37.03 38.17
CA MET A 1 -12.69 -35.60 38.36
C MET A 1 -11.68 -34.65 37.72
N LYS A 2 -10.37 -34.70 38.05
CA LYS A 2 -9.36 -33.79 37.48
C LYS A 2 -9.23 -33.83 35.93
N LEU A 3 -9.31 -35.02 35.33
CA LEU A 3 -9.19 -35.19 33.86
C LEU A 3 -10.32 -34.50 33.05
N GLN A 4 -11.55 -34.53 33.58
CA GLN A 4 -12.69 -33.84 32.97
C GLN A 4 -12.55 -32.31 33.05
N THR A 5 -11.97 -31.79 34.14
CA THR A 5 -11.68 -30.36 34.29
C THR A 5 -10.64 -29.89 33.28
N TYR A 6 -9.54 -30.64 33.10
CA TYR A 6 -8.51 -30.31 32.09
C TYR A 6 -9.06 -30.38 30.67
N SER A 7 -9.91 -31.36 30.36
CA SER A 7 -10.56 -31.48 29.04
C SER A 7 -11.49 -30.30 28.74
N LYS A 8 -12.33 -29.87 29.70
CA LYS A 8 -13.18 -28.69 29.54
C LYS A 8 -12.37 -27.40 29.37
N PHE A 9 -11.27 -27.25 30.12
CA PHE A 9 -10.38 -26.10 29.99
C PHE A 9 -9.68 -26.07 28.63
N PHE A 10 -9.19 -27.22 28.16
CA PHE A 10 -8.58 -27.33 26.83
C PHE A 10 -9.58 -27.02 25.72
N LEU A 11 -10.81 -27.54 25.82
CA LEU A 11 -11.89 -27.23 24.86
C LEU A 11 -12.24 -25.73 24.88
N PHE A 12 -12.28 -25.11 26.05
CA PHE A 12 -12.49 -23.67 26.18
C PHE A 12 -11.38 -22.87 25.50
N LEU A 13 -10.10 -23.23 25.69
CA LEU A 13 -8.98 -22.58 25.01
C LEU A 13 -9.10 -22.75 23.48
N LEU A 14 -9.38 -23.96 22.99
CA LEU A 14 -9.58 -24.21 21.56
C LEU A 14 -10.73 -23.36 20.98
N LEU A 15 -11.85 -23.26 21.70
CA LEU A 15 -12.98 -22.46 21.27
C LEU A 15 -12.65 -20.97 21.29
N PHE A 16 -11.94 -20.49 22.31
CA PHE A 16 -11.48 -19.11 22.40
C PHE A 16 -10.56 -18.73 21.23
N PHE A 17 -9.54 -19.55 20.94
CA PHE A 17 -8.65 -19.33 19.79
C PHE A 17 -9.36 -19.52 18.45
N GLY A 18 -10.35 -20.42 18.38
CA GLY A 18 -11.18 -20.61 17.19
C GLY A 18 -12.02 -19.38 16.88
N VAL A 19 -12.71 -18.84 17.89
CA VAL A 19 -13.52 -17.62 17.76
C VAL A 19 -12.66 -16.41 17.41
N GLU A 20 -11.50 -16.25 18.06
CA GLU A 20 -10.57 -15.16 17.76
C GLU A 20 -10.13 -15.18 16.28
N ARG A 21 -9.72 -16.35 15.77
CA ARG A 21 -9.33 -16.49 14.37
C ARG A 21 -10.49 -16.28 13.40
N LEU A 22 -11.70 -16.73 13.76
CA LEU A 22 -12.90 -16.49 12.96
C LEU A 22 -13.20 -14.99 12.88
N CYS A 23 -13.15 -14.28 14.02
CA CYS A 23 -13.31 -12.83 14.06
C CYS A 23 -12.24 -12.13 13.24
N HIS A 24 -10.96 -12.51 13.39
CA HIS A 24 -9.87 -11.93 12.61
C HIS A 24 -10.07 -12.15 11.10
N ARG A 25 -10.53 -13.32 10.67
CA ARG A 25 -10.82 -13.60 9.26
C ARG A 25 -12.05 -12.84 8.75
N ALA A 26 -13.07 -12.68 9.60
CA ALA A 26 -14.29 -11.96 9.27
C ALA A 26 -14.06 -10.44 9.10
N THR A 27 -13.10 -9.87 9.83
CA THR A 27 -12.79 -8.43 9.77
C THR A 27 -11.46 -8.09 9.09
N ASP A 28 -10.70 -9.09 8.64
CA ASP A 28 -9.28 -8.96 8.25
C ASP A 28 -8.42 -8.26 9.30
N GLY A 29 -8.76 -8.48 10.58
CA GLY A 29 -8.11 -7.82 11.71
C GLY A 29 -8.36 -6.31 11.78
N PHE A 30 -9.36 -5.78 11.07
CA PHE A 30 -9.78 -4.39 11.22
C PHE A 30 -10.36 -4.15 12.62
N ALA A 31 -9.90 -3.08 13.25
CA ALA A 31 -10.48 -2.52 14.45
C ALA A 31 -10.20 -1.02 14.47
N MET A 32 -11.13 -0.22 14.99
CA MET A 32 -10.96 1.24 15.08
C MET A 32 -9.68 1.64 15.81
N VAL A 33 -9.32 0.89 16.85
CA VAL A 33 -8.09 1.13 17.61
C VAL A 33 -6.84 0.98 16.73
N ASN A 34 -6.88 0.23 15.62
CA ASN A 34 -5.72 -0.04 14.78
C ASN A 34 -5.41 1.06 13.77
N VAL A 35 -6.37 1.95 13.49
CA VAL A 35 -6.16 3.12 12.62
C VAL A 35 -5.73 4.37 13.40
N TYR A 36 -5.66 4.30 14.74
CA TYR A 36 -5.17 5.40 15.55
C TYR A 36 -3.77 5.11 16.11
N PRO A 37 -2.85 6.07 16.02
CA PRO A 37 -1.54 5.95 16.63
C PRO A 37 -1.62 5.65 18.13
N PRO A 38 -0.72 4.81 18.67
CA PRO A 38 -0.46 4.83 20.10
C PRO A 38 0.07 6.21 20.49
N GLN A 39 -0.17 6.65 21.73
CA GLN A 39 0.24 7.96 22.27
C GLN A 39 1.55 8.48 21.65
N GLY A 40 1.47 9.62 20.98
CA GLY A 40 2.57 10.25 20.26
C GLY A 40 2.02 11.31 19.32
N ASP A 41 2.71 12.44 19.23
CA ASP A 41 2.39 13.47 18.25
C ASP A 41 3.07 13.12 16.91
N TYR A 42 2.27 12.97 15.86
CA TYR A 42 2.72 12.70 14.49
C TYR A 42 2.51 13.93 13.59
N SER A 43 2.31 15.10 14.20
CA SER A 43 2.20 16.42 13.56
C SER A 43 3.47 16.89 12.84
N ALA A 44 4.59 16.15 12.97
CA ALA A 44 5.88 16.52 12.38
C ALA A 44 5.89 16.63 10.85
N TRP A 45 4.82 16.21 10.18
CA TRP A 45 4.65 16.33 8.73
C TRP A 45 3.66 17.46 8.46
N GLU A 46 4.12 18.55 7.84
CA GLU A 46 3.25 19.65 7.44
C GLU A 46 2.24 19.17 6.38
N ALA A 47 0.96 19.39 6.63
CA ALA A 47 -0.06 19.09 5.65
C ALA A 47 -0.01 20.15 4.53
N VAL A 48 0.19 19.71 3.29
CA VAL A 48 -0.06 20.57 2.13
C VAL A 48 -1.55 20.89 2.09
N GLU A 49 -1.91 22.14 1.79
CA GLU A 49 -3.31 22.50 1.60
C GLU A 49 -3.88 21.72 0.41
N PRO A 50 -4.99 20.99 0.61
CA PRO A 50 -5.61 20.23 -0.47
C PRO A 50 -6.35 21.14 -1.45
N PHE A 51 -6.50 20.70 -2.69
CA PHE A 51 -7.44 21.37 -3.59
C PHE A 51 -8.88 21.10 -3.14
N PRO A 52 -9.82 22.07 -3.27
CA PRO A 52 -11.19 21.91 -2.79
C PRO A 52 -11.91 20.66 -3.32
N HIS A 53 -11.65 20.28 -4.58
CA HIS A 53 -12.25 19.12 -5.22
C HIS A 53 -11.70 17.77 -4.72
N GLU A 54 -10.49 17.74 -4.14
CA GLU A 54 -9.92 16.51 -3.55
C GLU A 54 -10.58 16.20 -2.19
N ILE A 55 -10.98 17.24 -1.44
CA ILE A 55 -11.59 17.10 -0.12
C ILE A 55 -13.09 16.83 -0.17
N SER A 56 -13.78 17.27 -1.21
CA SER A 56 -15.19 16.93 -1.39
C SER A 56 -15.41 15.42 -1.55
N MET A 57 -14.40 14.69 -2.02
CA MET A 57 -14.42 13.22 -2.09
C MET A 57 -14.51 12.55 -0.71
N LEU A 58 -14.19 13.27 0.38
CA LEU A 58 -14.35 12.77 1.75
C LEU A 58 -15.78 12.94 2.32
N ASP A 59 -16.69 13.58 1.57
CA ASP A 59 -18.08 13.79 2.03
C ASP A 59 -18.99 12.58 1.81
N GLN A 60 -18.54 11.62 1.01
CA GLN A 60 -19.22 10.35 0.81
C GLN A 60 -18.70 9.26 1.77
N PRO A 61 -19.48 8.21 2.04
CA PRO A 61 -19.00 7.07 2.78
C PRO A 61 -17.98 6.24 1.97
N PHE A 62 -17.17 5.48 2.70
CA PHE A 62 -16.23 4.51 2.11
C PHE A 62 -16.49 3.11 2.67
N HIS A 63 -16.36 2.08 1.85
CA HIS A 63 -16.61 0.68 2.18
C HIS A 63 -15.33 -0.12 2.16
N TYR A 64 -15.16 -1.01 3.12
CA TYR A 64 -13.98 -1.86 3.20
C TYR A 64 -13.79 -2.64 1.89
N LEU A 65 -12.61 -2.49 1.29
CA LEU A 65 -12.23 -3.19 0.07
C LEU A 65 -11.21 -4.28 0.37
N ASN A 66 -10.12 -3.93 1.06
CA ASN A 66 -9.03 -4.86 1.31
C ASN A 66 -8.14 -4.40 2.49
N SER A 67 -7.17 -5.22 2.85
CA SER A 67 -6.21 -4.99 3.91
C SER A 67 -4.80 -5.34 3.42
N GLY A 68 -3.95 -4.33 3.27
CA GLY A 68 -2.53 -4.49 2.96
C GLY A 68 -1.66 -4.64 4.22
N SER A 69 -0.35 -4.69 4.05
CA SER A 69 0.58 -4.78 5.20
C SER A 69 0.63 -3.48 6.03
N GLN A 70 0.47 -2.34 5.38
CA GLN A 70 0.62 -1.02 6.01
C GLN A 70 -0.71 -0.26 6.22
N SER A 71 -1.77 -0.60 5.48
CA SER A 71 -3.03 0.15 5.50
C SER A 71 -4.24 -0.75 5.31
N TYR A 72 -5.39 -0.29 5.81
CA TYR A 72 -6.71 -0.77 5.42
C TYR A 72 -7.20 0.08 4.25
N VAL A 73 -7.80 -0.56 3.26
CA VAL A 73 -8.20 0.03 1.98
C VAL A 73 -9.71 0.07 1.92
N PHE A 74 -10.26 1.24 1.66
CA PHE A 74 -11.69 1.47 1.53
C PHE A 74 -11.99 2.10 0.17
N LEU A 75 -13.09 1.70 -0.45
CA LEU A 75 -13.59 2.20 -1.71
C LEU A 75 -14.72 3.19 -1.47
N SER A 76 -14.69 4.35 -2.13
CA SER A 76 -15.79 5.32 -2.08
C SER A 76 -17.11 4.74 -2.59
N GLU A 77 -18.23 5.33 -2.18
CA GLU A 77 -19.57 4.96 -2.65
C GLU A 77 -19.69 5.03 -4.18
N ASP A 78 -19.09 6.04 -4.82
CA ASP A 78 -19.06 6.18 -6.28
C ASP A 78 -18.13 5.17 -7.00
N GLY A 79 -17.31 4.45 -6.25
CA GLY A 79 -16.38 3.46 -6.79
C GLY A 79 -15.15 4.02 -7.50
N GLU A 80 -14.89 5.33 -7.45
CA GLU A 80 -13.79 6.00 -8.17
C GLU A 80 -12.55 6.27 -7.31
N THR A 81 -12.71 6.34 -5.99
CA THR A 81 -11.67 6.78 -5.05
C THR A 81 -11.37 5.71 -4.00
N ILE A 82 -10.09 5.56 -3.69
CA ILE A 82 -9.57 4.72 -2.63
C ILE A 82 -9.14 5.59 -1.46
N LEU A 83 -9.64 5.25 -0.28
CA LEU A 83 -9.15 5.75 1.00
C LEU A 83 -8.28 4.67 1.66
N LYS A 84 -7.02 5.00 1.96
CA LYS A 84 -6.15 4.14 2.76
C LYS A 84 -5.99 4.72 4.15
N LEU A 85 -6.30 3.94 5.18
CA LEU A 85 -6.04 4.27 6.59
C LEU A 85 -4.87 3.45 7.10
N PHE A 86 -3.85 4.09 7.65
CA PHE A 86 -2.63 3.41 8.09
C PHE A 86 -2.86 2.50 9.30
N LYS A 87 -2.11 1.40 9.36
CA LYS A 87 -2.16 0.40 10.45
C LYS A 87 -1.15 0.73 11.53
N PHE A 88 -1.61 1.42 12.56
CA PHE A 88 -0.81 1.77 13.73
C PHE A 88 -0.64 0.60 14.70
N GLN A 89 -1.39 -0.50 14.56
CA GLN A 89 -1.23 -1.71 15.38
C GLN A 89 0.19 -2.28 15.34
N HIS A 90 0.86 -2.19 14.18
CA HIS A 90 2.22 -2.71 14.01
C HIS A 90 3.25 -1.91 14.81
N MET A 91 2.87 -0.73 15.31
CA MET A 91 3.70 0.06 16.20
C MET A 91 3.51 -0.24 17.67
N ARG A 92 2.43 -0.92 18.05
CA ARG A 92 2.19 -1.28 19.44
C ARG A 92 3.16 -2.36 19.88
N ILE A 93 3.70 -2.18 21.07
CA ILE A 93 4.37 -3.26 21.76
C ILE A 93 3.29 -4.22 22.28
N PRO A 94 3.50 -5.55 22.19
CA PRO A 94 2.58 -6.49 22.79
C PRO A 94 2.37 -6.17 24.28
N PRO A 95 1.12 -6.15 24.79
CA PRO A 95 0.82 -5.76 26.17
C PRO A 95 1.69 -6.47 27.22
N TRP A 96 1.97 -7.76 27.04
CA TRP A 96 2.82 -8.52 27.97
C TRP A 96 4.23 -7.93 28.11
N LEU A 97 4.81 -7.36 27.06
CA LEU A 97 6.13 -6.72 27.10
C LEU A 97 6.08 -5.32 27.72
N GLU A 98 4.89 -4.70 27.78
CA GLU A 98 4.68 -3.43 28.48
C GLU A 98 4.46 -3.64 29.98
N PHE A 99 3.68 -4.66 30.36
CA PHE A 99 3.27 -4.91 31.75
C PHE A 99 4.22 -5.81 32.54
N LEU A 100 5.06 -6.63 31.89
CA LEU A 100 6.06 -7.43 32.62
C LEU A 100 7.18 -6.53 33.15
N PRO A 101 7.47 -6.54 34.46
CA PRO A 101 8.62 -5.84 35.03
C PRO A 101 9.90 -6.57 34.60
N LEU A 102 10.43 -6.19 33.44
CA LEU A 102 11.68 -6.73 32.93
C LEU A 102 12.86 -6.17 33.74
N PRO A 103 13.89 -6.98 34.04
CA PRO A 103 15.16 -6.49 34.57
C PRO A 103 15.72 -5.34 33.73
N ASN A 104 16.45 -4.40 34.33
CA ASN A 104 17.08 -3.27 33.62
C ASN A 104 18.00 -3.73 32.47
N SER A 105 18.56 -4.94 32.55
CA SER A 105 19.34 -5.56 31.48
C SER A 105 18.52 -5.97 30.27
N LEU A 106 17.18 -5.96 30.32
CA LEU A 106 16.27 -6.29 29.21
C LEU A 106 15.38 -5.12 28.79
N SER A 107 15.32 -4.03 29.57
CA SER A 107 14.57 -2.83 29.20
C SER A 107 15.06 -2.21 27.89
N HIS A 108 16.38 -2.23 27.64
CA HIS A 108 16.96 -1.76 26.38
C HIS A 108 16.42 -2.51 25.15
N LYS A 109 16.07 -3.79 25.28
CA LYS A 109 15.47 -4.58 24.17
C LYS A 109 14.07 -4.10 23.84
N ARG A 110 13.29 -3.70 24.86
CA ARG A 110 11.96 -3.10 24.69
C ARG A 110 12.07 -1.77 23.96
N ASP A 111 12.99 -0.91 24.38
CA ASP A 111 13.17 0.42 23.78
C ASP A 111 13.70 0.32 22.34
N LYS A 112 14.64 -0.59 22.07
CA LYS A 112 15.09 -0.92 20.71
C LYS A 112 13.93 -1.39 19.82
N LYS A 113 13.02 -2.21 20.36
CA LYS A 113 11.83 -2.67 19.62
C LYS A 113 10.82 -1.55 19.37
N ARG A 114 10.62 -0.62 20.31
CA ARG A 114 9.82 0.61 20.11
C ARG A 114 10.41 1.44 18.97
N LEU A 115 11.72 1.69 19.03
CA LEU A 115 12.43 2.48 18.05
C LEU A 115 12.34 1.86 16.65
N GLN A 116 12.55 0.53 16.53
CA GLN A 116 12.43 -0.16 15.25
C GLN A 116 11.03 0.00 14.64
N LYS A 117 9.99 -0.24 15.44
CA LYS A 117 8.60 -0.11 15.01
C LYS A 117 8.25 1.32 14.57
N ARG A 118 8.74 2.31 15.31
CA ARG A 118 8.58 3.73 14.96
C ARG A 118 9.26 4.07 13.63
N LYS A 119 10.52 3.64 13.44
CA LYS A 119 11.26 3.83 12.18
C LYS A 119 10.54 3.20 10.99
N THR A 120 9.93 2.03 11.15
CA THR A 120 9.14 1.40 10.08
C THR A 120 7.93 2.22 9.68
N LEU A 121 7.21 2.83 10.63
CA LEU A 121 6.11 3.75 10.29
C LEU A 121 6.65 5.01 9.62
N GLU A 122 7.66 5.66 10.21
CA GLU A 122 8.23 6.90 9.66
C GLU A 122 8.71 6.68 8.22
N SER A 123 9.32 5.54 7.93
CA SER A 123 9.68 5.14 6.57
C SER A 123 8.47 4.98 5.65
N ALA A 124 7.37 4.38 6.12
CA ALA A 124 6.16 4.24 5.33
C ALA A 124 5.51 5.60 5.05
N LEU A 125 5.36 6.46 6.07
CA LEU A 125 4.78 7.79 5.91
C LEU A 125 5.64 8.67 4.99
N SER A 126 6.96 8.65 5.16
CA SER A 126 7.91 9.35 4.29
C SER A 126 7.78 8.89 2.84
N SER A 127 7.59 7.59 2.62
CA SER A 127 7.36 7.01 1.30
C SER A 127 6.10 7.57 0.62
N TYR A 128 4.98 7.65 1.36
CA TYR A 128 3.75 8.25 0.85
C TYR A 128 3.87 9.76 0.63
N GLN A 129 4.65 10.46 1.45
CA GLN A 129 4.95 11.87 1.21
C GLN A 129 5.74 12.07 -0.09
N ILE A 130 6.80 11.27 -0.32
CA ILE A 130 7.56 11.31 -1.57
C ILE A 130 6.61 11.09 -2.76
N ALA A 131 5.74 10.09 -2.67
CA ALA A 131 4.75 9.83 -3.71
C ALA A 131 3.82 11.03 -3.94
N PHE A 132 3.33 11.65 -2.87
CA PHE A 132 2.43 12.80 -2.91
C PHE A 132 3.07 14.09 -3.40
N GLU A 133 4.37 14.28 -3.17
CA GLU A 133 5.08 15.51 -3.58
C GLU A 133 5.69 15.38 -4.98
N LYS A 134 6.15 14.19 -5.35
CA LYS A 134 6.98 13.98 -6.56
C LYS A 134 6.36 13.07 -7.62
N LEU A 135 5.32 12.31 -7.25
CA LEU A 135 4.72 11.27 -8.09
C LEU A 135 3.18 11.27 -8.08
N ARG A 136 2.52 12.43 -7.88
CA ARG A 136 1.04 12.46 -7.81
C ARG A 136 0.38 11.85 -9.04
N GLU A 137 0.86 12.23 -10.22
CA GLU A 137 0.29 11.76 -11.48
C GLU A 137 0.58 10.27 -11.69
N GLU A 138 1.80 9.85 -11.38
CA GLU A 138 2.31 8.49 -11.51
C GLU A 138 1.69 7.51 -10.51
N THR A 139 1.18 7.98 -9.38
CA THR A 139 0.63 7.12 -8.32
C THR A 139 -0.88 7.26 -8.19
N GLY A 140 -1.47 8.26 -8.84
CA GLY A 140 -2.87 8.61 -8.68
C GLY A 140 -3.22 9.11 -7.27
N ILE A 141 -2.23 9.46 -6.44
CA ILE A 141 -2.50 10.05 -5.12
C ILE A 141 -3.09 11.45 -5.32
N LEU A 142 -4.27 11.63 -4.72
CA LEU A 142 -5.00 12.89 -4.70
C LEU A 142 -4.62 13.69 -3.45
N TYR A 143 -4.57 13.02 -2.30
CA TYR A 143 -4.25 13.67 -1.04
C TYR A 143 -3.54 12.75 -0.07
N PHE A 144 -2.57 13.26 0.67
CA PHE A 144 -1.92 12.60 1.79
C PHE A 144 -1.85 13.58 2.96
N SER A 145 -2.24 13.12 4.14
CA SER A 145 -2.08 13.90 5.36
C SER A 145 -2.00 12.99 6.59
N THR A 146 -1.29 13.47 7.61
CA THR A 146 -1.21 12.86 8.95
C THR A 146 -2.25 13.42 9.92
N HIS A 147 -2.87 14.55 9.56
CA HIS A 147 -3.86 15.25 10.37
C HIS A 147 -4.75 16.12 9.48
N PHE A 148 -6.06 15.90 9.53
CA PHE A 148 -7.00 16.70 8.76
C PHE A 148 -8.31 16.93 9.50
N GLY A 149 -8.80 18.17 9.51
CA GLY A 149 -9.94 18.66 10.29
C GLY A 149 -11.32 18.12 9.90
N LYS A 150 -11.46 16.83 9.57
CA LYS A 150 -12.69 16.23 9.07
C LYS A 150 -12.96 14.87 9.71
N LYS A 151 -14.25 14.58 9.91
CA LYS A 151 -14.74 13.26 10.28
C LYS A 151 -15.37 12.62 9.05
N ILE A 152 -15.08 11.35 8.83
CA ILE A 152 -15.59 10.60 7.68
C ILE A 152 -16.35 9.36 8.14
N THR A 153 -17.23 8.87 7.28
CA THR A 153 -17.95 7.62 7.50
C THR A 153 -17.27 6.50 6.74
N ILE A 154 -16.98 5.39 7.43
CA ILE A 154 -16.52 4.15 6.81
C ILE A 154 -17.41 2.98 7.21
N TYR A 155 -17.47 1.96 6.36
CA TYR A 155 -18.06 0.66 6.66
C TYR A 155 -16.96 -0.40 6.66
N ASP A 156 -16.89 -1.21 7.71
CA ASP A 156 -15.93 -2.32 7.77
C ASP A 156 -16.36 -3.51 6.91
N LYS A 157 -15.55 -4.57 6.90
CA LYS A 157 -15.78 -5.78 6.09
C LYS A 157 -17.13 -6.47 6.35
N ILE A 158 -17.69 -6.31 7.55
CA ILE A 158 -18.98 -6.90 7.93
C ILE A 158 -20.13 -5.90 7.81
N GLY A 159 -19.90 -4.74 7.19
CA GLY A 159 -20.91 -3.70 6.96
C GLY A 159 -21.21 -2.83 8.18
N LYS A 160 -20.41 -2.90 9.24
CA LYS A 160 -20.62 -2.04 10.42
C LYS A 160 -20.09 -0.64 10.14
N LYS A 161 -20.94 0.35 10.41
CA LYS A 161 -20.61 1.79 10.28
C LYS A 161 -19.67 2.24 11.40
N HIS A 162 -18.65 3.01 11.03
CA HIS A 162 -17.75 3.71 11.93
C HIS A 162 -17.56 5.17 11.50
N ILE A 163 -17.22 6.03 12.46
CA ILE A 163 -16.82 7.41 12.22
C ILE A 163 -15.34 7.56 12.53
N VAL A 164 -14.54 7.92 11.53
CA VAL A 164 -13.11 8.14 11.69
C VAL A 164 -12.83 9.64 11.73
N ASP A 165 -12.23 10.11 12.82
CA ASP A 165 -11.70 11.47 12.93
C ASP A 165 -10.30 11.56 12.31
N LEU A 166 -10.18 12.22 11.15
CA LEU A 166 -8.92 12.35 10.41
C LEU A 166 -7.92 13.30 11.09
N ARG A 167 -8.31 14.02 12.15
CA ARG A 167 -7.38 14.82 12.96
C ARG A 167 -6.38 13.96 13.72
N HIS A 168 -6.67 12.68 13.88
CA HIS A 168 -5.93 11.77 14.73
C HIS A 168 -5.36 10.57 13.98
N THR A 169 -5.38 10.56 12.64
CA THR A 169 -4.84 9.45 11.84
C THR A 169 -4.24 9.94 10.54
N ALA A 170 -3.20 9.23 10.08
CA ALA A 170 -2.73 9.37 8.71
C ALA A 170 -3.66 8.66 7.73
N PHE A 171 -3.81 9.25 6.55
CA PHE A 171 -4.60 8.67 5.47
C PHE A 171 -4.08 9.13 4.10
N VAL A 172 -4.49 8.38 3.08
CA VAL A 172 -4.23 8.70 1.66
C VAL A 172 -5.54 8.58 0.90
N LEU A 173 -5.82 9.56 0.06
CA LEU A 173 -6.79 9.48 -1.02
C LEU A 173 -6.06 9.21 -2.33
N GLN A 174 -6.54 8.23 -3.08
CA GLN A 174 -5.92 7.78 -4.32
C GLN A 174 -7.00 7.41 -5.32
N LYS A 175 -6.78 7.64 -6.60
CA LYS A 175 -7.66 7.13 -7.66
C LYS A 175 -7.71 5.61 -7.63
N ARG A 176 -8.88 5.03 -7.89
CA ARG A 176 -9.00 3.58 -8.09
C ARG A 176 -8.38 3.18 -9.42
N ALA A 177 -7.49 2.20 -9.37
CA ALA A 177 -6.92 1.55 -10.55
C ALA A 177 -7.33 0.08 -10.62
N THR A 178 -7.30 -0.47 -11.83
CA THR A 178 -7.41 -1.91 -12.10
C THR A 178 -5.99 -2.47 -12.27
N LEU A 179 -5.69 -3.66 -11.75
CA LEU A 179 -4.33 -4.23 -11.81
C LEU A 179 -3.86 -4.43 -13.26
N VAL A 180 -2.53 -4.40 -13.47
CA VAL A 180 -1.92 -4.52 -14.81
C VAL A 180 -2.36 -5.79 -15.53
N TYR A 181 -2.31 -6.94 -14.85
CA TYR A 181 -2.56 -8.23 -15.49
C TYR A 181 -4.02 -8.34 -15.93
N ASP A 182 -4.95 -8.02 -15.02
CA ASP A 182 -6.39 -7.99 -15.30
C ASP A 182 -6.73 -7.04 -16.47
N THR A 183 -6.05 -5.89 -16.54
CA THR A 183 -6.29 -4.88 -17.57
C THR A 183 -5.80 -5.37 -18.94
N ILE A 184 -4.58 -5.93 -19.01
CA ILE A 184 -4.01 -6.47 -20.24
C ILE A 184 -4.82 -7.68 -20.73
N ASP A 185 -5.18 -8.61 -19.83
CA ASP A 185 -6.06 -9.75 -20.15
C ASP A 185 -7.37 -9.27 -20.78
N THR A 186 -7.98 -8.22 -20.20
CA THR A 186 -9.24 -7.65 -20.70
C THR A 186 -9.08 -7.05 -22.10
N TRP A 187 -8.03 -6.25 -22.32
CA TRP A 187 -7.78 -5.64 -23.64
C TRP A 187 -7.52 -6.69 -24.70
N MET A 188 -6.66 -7.67 -24.41
CA MET A 188 -6.33 -8.74 -25.35
C MET A 188 -7.54 -9.64 -25.63
N GLY A 189 -8.32 -9.99 -24.61
CA GLY A 189 -9.56 -10.77 -24.76
C GLY A 189 -10.63 -10.06 -25.60
N HIS A 190 -10.61 -8.73 -25.67
CA HIS A 190 -11.50 -7.93 -26.52
C HIS A 190 -10.89 -7.57 -27.89
N GLY A 191 -9.71 -8.10 -28.23
CA GLY A 191 -9.03 -7.78 -29.50
C GLY A 191 -8.48 -6.35 -29.57
N GLN A 192 -8.35 -5.66 -28.43
CA GLN A 192 -7.85 -4.28 -28.32
C GLN A 192 -6.32 -4.25 -28.25
N ARG A 193 -5.66 -4.91 -29.20
CA ARG A 193 -4.22 -5.13 -29.19
C ARG A 193 -3.43 -3.82 -29.16
N GLU A 194 -3.82 -2.85 -29.97
CA GLU A 194 -3.14 -1.54 -30.04
C GLU A 194 -3.16 -0.80 -28.69
N ILE A 195 -4.27 -0.91 -27.94
CA ILE A 195 -4.39 -0.33 -26.60
C ILE A 195 -3.48 -1.05 -25.62
N ALA A 196 -3.40 -2.38 -25.70
CA ALA A 196 -2.52 -3.17 -24.84
C ALA A 196 -1.04 -2.89 -25.11
N GLU A 197 -0.65 -2.78 -26.39
CA GLU A 197 0.72 -2.40 -26.78
C GLU A 197 1.05 -1.00 -26.24
N GLN A 198 0.19 0.00 -26.44
CA GLN A 198 0.45 1.34 -25.92
C GLN A 198 0.50 1.37 -24.39
N GLY A 199 -0.43 0.69 -23.71
CA GLY A 199 -0.47 0.60 -22.26
C GLY A 199 0.79 -0.06 -21.67
N LEU A 200 1.36 -1.04 -22.38
CA LEU A 200 2.62 -1.66 -22.02
C LEU A 200 3.80 -0.68 -22.11
N ARG A 201 3.89 0.06 -23.23
CA ARG A 201 4.92 1.10 -23.42
C ARG A 201 4.82 2.17 -22.33
N ASP A 202 3.61 2.65 -22.05
CA ASP A 202 3.34 3.64 -21.01
C ASP A 202 3.71 3.12 -19.61
N LEU A 203 3.43 1.84 -19.31
CA LEU A 203 3.76 1.23 -18.02
C LEU A 203 5.27 1.13 -17.80
N LEU A 204 6.03 0.73 -18.83
CA LEU A 204 7.49 0.70 -18.77
C LEU A 204 8.05 2.12 -18.63
N GLN A 205 7.49 3.08 -19.35
CA GLN A 205 7.87 4.48 -19.25
C GLN A 205 7.57 5.07 -17.85
N LEU A 206 6.45 4.70 -17.22
CA LEU A 206 6.13 5.07 -15.85
C LEU A 206 7.22 4.58 -14.88
N ALA A 207 7.59 3.30 -14.98
CA ALA A 207 8.62 2.72 -14.12
C ALA A 207 9.99 3.37 -14.35
N LEU A 208 10.35 3.65 -15.61
CA LEU A 208 11.58 4.37 -15.96
C LEU A 208 11.58 5.80 -15.41
N ALA A 209 10.50 6.55 -15.58
CA ALA A 209 10.39 7.93 -15.13
C ALA A 209 10.59 8.04 -13.61
N ARG A 210 10.07 7.08 -12.85
CA ARG A 210 10.30 6.97 -11.41
C ARG A 210 11.78 6.79 -11.08
N CYS A 211 12.48 5.88 -11.76
CA CYS A 211 13.91 5.68 -11.56
C CYS A 211 14.74 6.91 -11.94
N GLN A 212 14.41 7.57 -13.07
CA GLN A 212 15.05 8.82 -13.51
C GLN A 212 14.84 10.00 -12.54
N LYS A 213 13.76 9.96 -11.75
CA LYS A 213 13.53 10.90 -10.64
C LYS A 213 14.36 10.58 -9.39
N GLY A 214 15.15 9.49 -9.39
CA GLY A 214 15.93 9.03 -8.24
C GLY A 214 15.04 8.45 -7.15
N ILE A 215 13.87 7.90 -7.52
CA ILE A 215 12.91 7.32 -6.58
C ILE A 215 12.97 5.80 -6.70
N PHE A 216 13.68 5.16 -5.77
CA PHE A 216 13.81 3.71 -5.74
C PHE A 216 12.65 3.08 -4.95
N ASP A 217 12.27 1.86 -5.33
CA ASP A 217 11.22 1.09 -4.65
C ASP A 217 11.84 -0.27 -4.33
N LYS A 218 11.71 -0.68 -3.07
CA LYS A 218 12.29 -1.93 -2.59
C LYS A 218 11.49 -3.16 -3.00
N ASP A 219 10.26 -2.99 -3.48
CA ASP A 219 9.36 -4.10 -3.83
C ASP A 219 8.47 -3.79 -5.07
N PRO A 220 9.04 -3.42 -6.23
CA PRO A 220 8.26 -2.97 -7.39
C PRO A 220 7.75 -4.16 -8.22
N ASP A 221 6.68 -4.80 -7.76
CA ASP A 221 6.03 -5.89 -8.47
C ASP A 221 4.87 -5.39 -9.36
N PHE A 222 5.00 -5.57 -10.68
CA PHE A 222 4.00 -5.13 -11.65
C PHE A 222 2.65 -5.85 -11.51
N SER A 223 2.64 -7.06 -10.95
CA SER A 223 1.40 -7.84 -10.78
C SER A 223 0.51 -7.28 -9.67
N THR A 224 1.10 -6.67 -8.65
CA THR A 224 0.39 -6.27 -7.42
C THR A 224 0.45 -4.78 -7.12
N ASN A 225 1.49 -4.08 -7.58
CA ASN A 225 1.78 -2.70 -7.17
C ASN A 225 1.54 -1.68 -8.28
N PHE A 226 1.16 -2.12 -9.47
CA PHE A 226 0.83 -1.27 -10.60
C PHE A 226 -0.58 -1.56 -11.11
N GLY A 227 -1.17 -0.57 -11.76
CA GLY A 227 -2.46 -0.71 -12.38
C GLY A 227 -2.73 0.40 -13.39
N PHE A 228 -3.95 0.45 -13.90
CA PHE A 228 -4.41 1.48 -14.81
C PHE A 228 -5.61 2.23 -14.24
N VAL A 229 -5.55 3.55 -14.30
CA VAL A 229 -6.72 4.43 -14.13
C VAL A 229 -7.20 4.80 -15.53
N LYS A 230 -8.31 4.21 -15.95
CA LYS A 230 -8.74 4.21 -17.35
C LYS A 230 -7.66 3.54 -18.21
N ASN A 231 -6.91 4.30 -19.02
CA ASN A 231 -5.82 3.79 -19.85
C ASN A 231 -4.45 4.35 -19.45
N ARG A 232 -4.33 5.04 -18.32
CA ARG A 232 -3.04 5.56 -17.84
C ARG A 232 -2.49 4.67 -16.74
N PRO A 233 -1.24 4.19 -16.85
CA PRO A 233 -0.64 3.39 -15.81
C PRO A 233 -0.37 4.23 -14.58
N VAL A 234 -0.50 3.62 -13.40
CA VAL A 234 -0.16 4.20 -12.12
C VAL A 234 0.50 3.15 -11.21
N GLN A 235 1.39 3.60 -10.34
CA GLN A 235 1.91 2.80 -9.24
C GLN A 235 1.00 2.95 -8.02
N ILE A 236 0.25 1.90 -7.69
CA ILE A 236 -0.75 1.92 -6.62
C ILE A 236 -0.17 1.68 -5.23
N ASP A 237 0.86 0.83 -5.10
CA ASP A 237 1.56 0.61 -3.83
C ASP A 237 2.89 1.38 -3.83
N VAL A 238 3.00 2.30 -2.89
CA VAL A 238 4.13 3.20 -2.68
C VAL A 238 4.62 3.10 -1.24
N GLY A 239 4.51 1.94 -0.62
CA GLY A 239 4.85 1.75 0.80
C GLY A 239 6.35 1.71 1.13
N ARG A 240 7.23 1.68 0.11
CA ARG A 240 8.68 1.44 0.27
C ARG A 240 9.58 2.25 -0.68
N LEU A 241 9.11 3.43 -1.07
CA LEU A 241 9.89 4.41 -1.82
C LEU A 241 10.98 5.04 -0.97
N THR A 242 12.12 5.28 -1.60
CA THR A 242 13.25 6.07 -1.07
C THR A 242 13.78 6.99 -2.14
N LEU A 243 14.27 8.17 -1.72
CA LEU A 243 14.99 9.07 -2.60
C LEU A 243 16.49 8.80 -2.50
N ASP A 244 17.11 8.57 -3.65
CA ASP A 244 18.56 8.44 -3.78
C ASP A 244 18.99 9.00 -5.13
N GLU A 245 19.87 9.99 -5.10
CA GLU A 245 20.38 10.65 -6.30
C GLU A 245 21.33 9.74 -7.09
N GLU A 246 21.95 8.75 -6.44
CA GLU A 246 22.78 7.78 -7.15
C GLU A 246 21.95 6.91 -8.09
N GLU A 247 20.70 6.60 -7.73
CA GLU A 247 19.78 5.77 -8.53
C GLU A 247 19.40 6.41 -9.87
N LYS A 248 19.69 7.72 -10.06
CA LYS A 248 19.50 8.40 -11.35
C LYS A 248 20.56 8.03 -12.39
N LYS A 249 21.66 7.40 -11.99
CA LYS A 249 22.72 7.00 -12.91
C LYS A 249 22.19 5.93 -13.89
N PRO A 250 22.41 6.08 -15.22
CA PRO A 250 21.92 5.14 -16.23
C PRO A 250 22.20 3.68 -15.93
N GLU A 251 23.43 3.36 -15.53
CA GLU A 251 23.82 2.00 -15.22
C GLU A 251 23.04 1.39 -14.05
N ILE A 252 22.54 2.22 -13.12
CA ILE A 252 21.76 1.75 -11.97
C ILE A 252 20.31 1.54 -12.39
N TYR A 253 19.65 2.55 -12.96
CA TYR A 253 18.24 2.39 -13.31
C TYR A 253 18.00 1.41 -14.45
N GLN A 254 18.94 1.22 -15.39
CA GLN A 254 18.82 0.22 -16.45
C GLN A 254 18.83 -1.21 -15.86
N ASN A 255 19.72 -1.47 -14.91
CA ASN A 255 19.76 -2.75 -14.19
C ASN A 255 18.49 -2.97 -13.36
N GLU A 256 17.99 -1.92 -12.72
CA GLU A 256 16.72 -1.96 -12.00
C GLU A 256 15.57 -2.30 -12.96
N MET A 257 15.49 -1.64 -14.13
CA MET A 257 14.44 -1.92 -15.12
C MET A 257 14.45 -3.39 -15.55
N ILE A 258 15.61 -4.00 -15.79
CA ILE A 258 15.71 -5.44 -16.09
C ILE A 258 15.20 -6.28 -14.91
N ARG A 259 15.58 -5.92 -13.68
CA ARG A 259 15.20 -6.66 -12.47
C ARG A 259 13.68 -6.67 -12.25
N ILE A 260 13.04 -5.51 -12.34
CA ILE A 260 11.63 -5.34 -11.95
C ILE A 260 10.67 -5.87 -13.02
N THR A 261 11.09 -5.88 -14.28
CA THR A 261 10.24 -6.31 -15.40
C THR A 261 10.39 -7.79 -15.73
N ARG A 262 11.40 -8.49 -15.19
CA ARG A 262 11.68 -9.91 -15.45
C ARG A 262 10.48 -10.82 -15.26
N ASP A 263 9.78 -10.72 -14.13
CA ASP A 263 8.67 -11.62 -13.83
C ASP A 263 7.42 -11.25 -14.64
N PHE A 264 7.28 -9.97 -15.00
CA PHE A 264 6.28 -9.51 -15.94
C PHE A 264 6.52 -10.00 -17.38
N GLN A 265 7.77 -10.00 -17.85
CA GLN A 265 8.16 -10.57 -19.15
C GLN A 265 7.76 -12.05 -19.26
N LYS A 266 8.03 -12.84 -18.20
CA LYS A 266 7.61 -14.25 -18.14
C LYS A 266 6.10 -14.38 -18.23
N TRP A 267 5.37 -13.53 -17.53
CA TRP A 267 3.91 -13.54 -17.59
C TRP A 267 3.39 -13.20 -18.99
N ILE A 268 3.96 -12.19 -19.66
CA ILE A 268 3.61 -11.85 -21.06
C ILE A 268 3.87 -13.02 -21.99
N ALA A 269 5.06 -13.64 -21.89
CA ALA A 269 5.43 -14.76 -22.76
C ALA A 269 4.45 -15.96 -22.64
N LEU A 270 3.92 -16.18 -21.43
CA LEU A 270 2.99 -17.27 -21.14
C LEU A 270 1.54 -16.98 -21.54
N ASN A 271 1.07 -15.73 -21.38
CA ASN A 271 -0.35 -15.40 -21.52
C ASN A 271 -0.67 -14.61 -22.80
N HIS A 272 0.26 -13.76 -23.27
CA HIS A 272 0.07 -12.85 -24.40
C HIS A 272 1.35 -12.77 -25.25
N THR A 273 1.77 -13.89 -25.84
CA THR A 273 3.03 -13.99 -26.62
C THR A 273 3.12 -12.95 -27.74
N GLU A 274 1.99 -12.46 -28.25
CA GLU A 274 1.91 -11.39 -29.25
C GLU A 274 2.47 -10.04 -28.79
N LEU A 275 2.45 -9.77 -27.48
CA LEU A 275 2.97 -8.52 -26.89
C LEU A 275 4.47 -8.61 -26.58
N LEU A 276 5.06 -9.81 -26.60
CA LEU A 276 6.45 -10.03 -26.22
C LEU A 276 7.45 -9.27 -27.12
N PRO A 277 7.29 -9.20 -28.46
CA PRO A 277 8.21 -8.43 -29.30
C PRO A 277 8.23 -6.94 -28.93
N ILE A 278 7.07 -6.36 -28.63
CA ILE A 278 6.93 -4.95 -28.23
C ILE A 278 7.55 -4.71 -26.86
N PHE A 279 7.37 -5.64 -25.93
CA PHE A 279 7.98 -5.61 -24.62
C PHE A 279 9.52 -5.61 -24.72
N ASP A 280 10.07 -6.58 -25.47
CA ASP A 280 11.51 -6.77 -25.59
C ASP A 280 12.16 -5.55 -26.29
N GLU A 281 11.52 -5.01 -27.33
CA GLU A 281 11.95 -3.78 -28.01
C GLU A 281 12.01 -2.58 -27.05
N GLU A 282 11.00 -2.41 -26.18
CA GLU A 282 11.00 -1.33 -25.18
C GLU A 282 12.12 -1.51 -24.15
N ILE A 283 12.29 -2.72 -23.61
CA ILE A 283 13.36 -3.00 -22.64
C ILE A 283 14.73 -2.81 -23.27
N GLU A 284 14.93 -3.26 -24.50
CA GLU A 284 16.18 -3.06 -25.23
C GLU A 284 16.45 -1.57 -25.41
N ARG A 285 15.46 -0.78 -25.85
CA ARG A 285 15.61 0.67 -25.96
C ARG A 285 15.99 1.29 -24.61
N ILE A 286 15.31 0.95 -23.52
CA ILE A 286 15.59 1.51 -22.20
C ILE A 286 17.02 1.17 -21.74
N THR A 287 17.50 -0.04 -22.02
CA THR A 287 18.80 -0.54 -21.56
C THR A 287 19.97 -0.16 -22.48
N THR A 288 19.70 0.14 -23.76
CA THR A 288 20.70 0.52 -24.76
C THR A 288 20.74 2.03 -25.05
N SER A 289 19.71 2.79 -24.67
CA SER A 289 19.74 4.25 -24.72
C SER A 289 20.84 4.75 -23.80
N ALA A 290 22.03 4.99 -24.37
CA ALA A 290 23.08 5.75 -23.74
C ALA A 290 22.56 7.18 -23.48
N PRO A 291 22.90 7.80 -22.33
CA PRO A 291 22.60 9.21 -22.09
C PRO A 291 23.22 10.14 -23.14
#